data_AF-A0A9X4KYM4-F1
#
_entry.id   AF-A0A9X4KYM4-F1
#
_cell.length_a   1.000
_cell.length_b   1.000
_cell.length_c   1.000
_cell.angle_alpha   90.00
_cell.angle_beta   90.00
_cell.angle_gamma   90.00
#
_symmetry.space_group_name_H-M   'P 1'
#
loop_
_entity.id
_entity.type
_entity.pdbx_description
1 polymer ?
#
loop_
_entity_poly.entity_id
_entity_poly.type
_entity_poly.pdbx_seq_one_letter_code
_entity_poly.pdbx_strand_id
1 'polypeptide(L)' 'MKLFIHRKDLRTSDLPALDYMAAGGEPCLAALFLDPFLLRGRQVSGA' A
#
# COMPACT_ATOMS: atom_id res chain seq x y z
N MET A 1 -15.54 2.05 -9.76
CA MET A 1 -14.38 2.72 -9.11
C MET A 1 -13.74 1.73 -8.15
N LYS A 2 -12.42 1.56 -8.22
CA LYS A 2 -11.68 0.59 -7.40
C LYS A 2 -10.72 1.30 -6.44
N LEU A 3 -10.50 0.76 -5.24
CA LEU A 3 -9.53 1.25 -4.26
C LEU A 3 -8.37 0.28 -4.14
N PHE A 4 -7.15 0.75 -4.37
CA PHE A 4 -5.93 0.00 -4.14
C PHE A 4 -5.25 0.52 -2.87
N ILE A 5 -5.00 -0.34 -1.90
CA ILE A 5 -4.37 0.04 -0.63
C ILE A 5 -2.96 -0.51 -0.60
N HIS A 6 -1.98 0.39 -0.67
CA HIS A 6 -0.58 0.05 -0.40
C HIS A 6 -0.41 -0.30 1.08
N ARG A 7 0.40 -1.31 1.35
CA ARG A 7 0.87 -1.68 2.70
C ARG A 7 2.39 -1.75 2.72
N LYS A 8 2.96 -2.90 2.34
CA LYS A 8 4.42 -3.15 2.31
C LYS A 8 4.98 -3.17 0.88
N ASP A 9 4.20 -2.68 -0.07
CA ASP A 9 4.36 -2.78 -1.51
C ASP A 9 4.32 -1.39 -2.14
N LEU A 10 5.07 -0.44 -1.56
CA LEU A 10 5.18 0.93 -2.07
C LEU A 10 6.01 0.96 -3.35
N ARG A 11 5.44 0.45 -4.44
CA ARG A 11 5.98 0.42 -5.80
C ARG A 11 4.85 0.58 -6.80
N THR A 12 5.18 0.89 -8.03
CA THR A 12 4.20 1.15 -9.11
C THR A 12 4.32 0.15 -10.27
N SER A 13 5.32 -0.72 -10.25
CA SER A 13 5.56 -1.79 -11.22
C SER A 13 5.71 -3.13 -10.51
N ASP A 14 5.62 -4.22 -11.27
CA ASP A 14 5.74 -5.59 -10.74
C ASP A 14 4.76 -5.84 -9.58
N LEU A 15 3.51 -5.47 -9.83
CA LEU A 15 2.39 -5.55 -8.90
C LEU A 15 1.18 -6.11 -9.66
N PRO A 16 0.94 -7.43 -9.59
CA PRO A 16 -0.20 -8.07 -10.27
C PRO A 16 -1.56 -7.42 -9.94
N ALA A 17 -1.67 -6.86 -8.74
CA ALA A 17 -2.86 -6.12 -8.34
C ALA A 17 -3.06 -4.83 -9.16
N LEU A 18 -2.00 -4.08 -9.49
CA LEU A 18 -2.10 -2.91 -10.37
C LEU A 18 -2.44 -3.33 -11.81
N ASP A 19 -1.88 -4.43 -12.30
CA ASP A 19 -2.21 -4.97 -13.63
C ASP A 19 -3.70 -5.34 -13.74
N TYR A 20 -4.23 -6.01 -12.72
CA TYR A 20 -5.67 -6.32 -12.62
C TYR A 20 -6.55 -5.07 -12.60
N MET A 21 -6.10 -4.02 -11.92
CA MET A 21 -6.84 -2.76 -11.83
C MET A 21 -6.88 -2.06 -13.19
N ALA A 22 -5.73 -1.99 -13.88
CA ALA A 22 -5.61 -1.41 -15.21
C ALA A 22 -6.42 -2.15 -16.27
N ALA A 23 -6.43 -3.50 -16.24
CA ALA A 23 -7.18 -4.32 -17.18
C ALA A 23 -8.71 -4.10 -17.13
N GLY A 24 -9.24 -3.63 -16.01
CA GLY A 24 -10.67 -3.39 -15.84
C GLY A 24 -11.18 -2.08 -16.44
N GLY A 25 -10.30 -1.16 -16.86
CA GLY A 25 -10.68 0.14 -17.46
C GLY A 25 -11.44 1.10 -16.53
N GLU A 26 -11.63 0.75 -15.25
CA GLU A 26 -12.34 1.58 -14.29
C GLU A 26 -11.41 2.53 -13.54
N PRO A 27 -11.88 3.72 -13.13
CA PRO A 27 -11.13 4.63 -12.27
C PRO A 27 -10.65 3.95 -10.99
N CYS A 28 -9.38 4.17 -10.67
CA CYS A 28 -8.70 3.62 -9.50
C CYS A 28 -8.19 4.75 -8.59
N LEU A 29 -8.41 4.63 -7.29
CA LEU A 29 -7.74 5.42 -6.26
C LEU A 29 -6.69 4.56 -5.57
N ALA A 30 -5.42 5.00 -5.56
CA ALA A 30 -4.37 4.39 -4.75
C ALA A 30 -4.24 5.13 -3.41
N ALA A 31 -4.19 4.38 -2.30
CA ALA A 31 -4.12 4.94 -0.95
C ALA A 31 -3.04 4.22 -0.13
N LEU A 32 -2.41 4.96 0.79
CA LEU A 32 -1.53 4.43 1.83
C LEU A 32 -2.05 4.96 3.17
N PHE A 33 -2.35 4.07 4.10
CA PHE A 33 -2.75 4.45 5.46
C PHE A 33 -1.54 4.38 6.39
N LEU A 34 -1.22 5.51 7.00
CA LEU A 34 -0.24 5.57 8.06
C LEU A 34 -0.92 5.21 9.38
N ASP A 35 -0.75 3.97 9.82
CA ASP A 35 -1.27 3.50 11.11
C ASP A 35 -0.34 3.97 12.24
N PRO A 36 -0.80 4.83 13.18
CA PRO A 36 0.01 5.29 14.31
C PRO A 36 0.60 4.14 15.14
N PHE A 37 -0.05 2.98 15.20
CA PHE A 37 0.49 1.80 15.87
C PHE A 37 1.77 1.29 15.19
N LEU A 38 1.81 1.28 13.86
CA LEU A 38 2.97 0.84 13.06
C LEU A 38 4.08 1.89 13.00
N LEU A 39 3.75 3.17 13.25
CA LEU A 39 4.72 4.26 13.32
C LEU A 39 5.48 4.33 14.64
N ARG A 40 5.06 3.57 15.66
CA ARG A 40 5.85 3.38 16.87
C ARG A 40 7.09 2.60 16.44
N GLY A 41 8.19 3.33 16.24
CA GLY A 41 9.49 2.72 15.97
C GLY A 41 9.72 1.60 16.96
N ARG A 42 10.34 0.50 16.51
CA ARG A 42 10.78 -0.56 17.41
C ARG A 42 11.51 0.14 18.55
N GLN A 43 10.91 0.14 19.75
CA GLN A 43 11.64 0.46 20.95
C GLN A 43 12.64 -0.70 21.05
N VAL A 44 13.79 -0.53 20.41
CA VAL A 44 14.94 -1.37 20.68
C VAL A 44 15.23 -1.01 22.13
N SER A 45 14.77 -1.85 23.06
CA SER A 45 15.28 -1.81 24.42
C SER A 45 16.76 -2.12 24.29
N GLY A 46 17.57 -1.08 24.21
CA GLY A 46 19.00 -1.19 24.39
C GLY A 46 19.27 -1.46 25.87
N ALA A 47 20.22 -2.38 26.08
CA ALA A 47 20.80 -2.83 27.35
C ALA A 47 19.94 -3.81 28.19
#